data_AF-A0AAD8XWM0-F1
#
_entry.id   AF-A0AAD8XWM0-F1
#
_cell.length_a   1.000
_cell.length_b   1.000
_cell.length_c   1.000
_cell.angle_alpha   90.00
_cell.angle_beta   90.00
_cell.angle_gamma   90.00
#
_symmetry.space_group_name_H-M   'P 1'
#
loop_
_entity.id
_entity.type
_entity.pdbx_description
1 polymer ?
#
loop_
_entity_poly.entity_id
_entity_poly.type
_entity_poly.pdbx_seq_one_letter_code
_entity_poly.pdbx_strand_id
1 'polypeptide(L)'
;MAIAAAGIEVTDYPLNGDSSLSKGLNAIANHMLSRDFRNVNREIYVLREGGFDMHFSSDGLAPAFQDMNAELGKFINEMKRQGIWEDVAIVFGSEFGRAIPTNSNGGTDHGWGGHAFLIGGGVNGGKILGDYPHPLNSAHDQYLRGRMIPTTPHEFVWNGVAQWLGVRADSDLDLVLPNRKSFSECDHFTDKDLFVDGACDCTIIDGACSCQCDTVTYSPTVTPTSSPSEPSPTDSPTADLPDGGTL
;
A
#
# COMPACT_ATOMS: atom_id res chain seq x y z
N MET A 1 16.86 -5.78 17.89
CA MET A 1 17.60 -6.73 18.74
C MET A 1 17.61 -8.18 18.20
N ALA A 2 16.64 -8.60 17.37
CA ALA A 2 16.57 -9.98 16.85
C ALA A 2 17.56 -10.33 15.71
N ILE A 3 17.94 -9.37 14.86
CA ILE A 3 18.74 -9.62 13.63
C ILE A 3 20.17 -10.08 13.96
N ALA A 4 20.84 -9.40 14.90
CA ALA A 4 22.19 -9.75 15.33
C ALA A 4 22.25 -11.11 16.07
N ALA A 5 21.17 -11.51 16.75
CA ALA A 5 21.10 -12.78 17.47
C ALA A 5 20.96 -14.01 16.53
N ALA A 6 20.49 -13.79 15.29
CA ALA A 6 20.33 -14.84 14.28
C ALA A 6 21.59 -15.08 13.43
N GLY A 7 22.69 -14.35 13.67
CA GLY A 7 23.90 -14.44 12.84
C GLY A 7 23.71 -13.94 11.40
N ILE A 8 22.61 -13.24 11.14
CA ILE A 8 22.34 -12.59 9.86
C ILE A 8 23.20 -11.32 9.81
N GLU A 9 24.08 -11.22 8.81
CA GLU A 9 24.80 -9.96 8.57
C GLU A 9 23.76 -8.86 8.34
N VAL A 10 23.72 -7.90 9.29
CA VAL A 10 22.93 -6.69 9.13
C VAL A 10 23.36 -6.04 7.83
N THR A 11 22.40 -5.55 7.06
CA THR A 11 22.69 -4.87 5.81
C THR A 11 23.73 -3.78 6.07
N ASP A 12 24.86 -3.77 5.37
CA ASP A 12 25.78 -2.60 5.30
C ASP A 12 25.14 -1.41 4.55
N TYR A 13 23.81 -1.49 4.33
CA TYR A 13 23.03 -0.57 3.57
C TYR A 13 22.91 0.76 4.31
N PRO A 14 23.56 1.82 3.81
CA PRO A 14 23.47 3.12 4.43
C PRO A 14 22.16 3.76 3.97
N LEU A 15 21.09 3.52 4.71
CA LEU A 15 20.00 4.50 4.77
C LEU A 15 20.48 5.64 5.68
N ASN A 16 21.56 6.29 5.23
CA ASN A 16 22.19 7.45 5.87
C ASN A 16 21.37 8.73 5.64
N GLY A 17 20.10 8.60 5.28
CA GLY A 17 19.17 9.72 5.24
C GLY A 17 18.59 9.97 6.62
N ASP A 18 18.67 11.21 7.09
CA ASP A 18 18.06 11.63 8.36
C ASP A 18 16.53 11.80 8.26
N SER A 19 15.94 11.65 7.05
CA SER A 19 14.50 11.79 6.83
C SER A 19 13.69 10.67 7.49
N SER A 20 12.41 10.96 7.79
CA SER A 20 11.45 9.98 8.29
C SER A 20 11.31 8.80 7.34
N LEU A 21 11.21 9.09 6.04
CA LEU A 21 11.11 8.09 4.98
C LEU A 21 12.30 7.13 4.99
N SER A 22 13.53 7.65 5.00
CA SER A 22 14.76 6.84 5.04
C SER A 22 14.79 5.91 6.26
N LYS A 23 14.48 6.43 7.45
CA LYS A 23 14.46 5.64 8.70
C LYS A 23 13.40 4.55 8.68
N GLY A 24 12.20 4.86 8.17
CA GLY A 24 11.12 3.88 8.06
C GLY A 24 11.43 2.77 7.06
N LEU A 25 11.94 3.12 5.87
CA LEU A 25 12.37 2.14 4.87
C LEU A 25 13.53 1.27 5.39
N ASN A 26 14.41 1.81 6.24
CA ASN A 26 15.49 1.05 6.87
C ASN A 26 14.97 0.02 7.84
N ALA A 27 14.03 0.42 8.69
CA ALA A 27 13.38 -0.49 9.63
C ALA A 27 12.69 -1.64 8.87
N ILE A 28 11.98 -1.33 7.78
CA ILE A 28 11.30 -2.32 6.94
C ILE A 28 12.31 -3.28 6.29
N ALA A 29 13.36 -2.75 5.65
CA ALA A 29 14.36 -3.57 4.96
C ALA A 29 15.07 -4.55 5.91
N ASN A 30 15.40 -4.09 7.12
CA ASN A 30 15.97 -4.92 8.19
C ASN A 30 14.98 -5.99 8.69
N HIS A 31 13.69 -5.63 8.80
CA HIS A 31 12.65 -6.58 9.16
C HIS A 31 12.50 -7.68 8.11
N MET A 32 12.43 -7.32 6.82
CA MET A 32 12.36 -8.25 5.69
C MET A 32 13.60 -9.17 5.62
N LEU A 33 14.78 -8.68 5.98
CA LEU A 33 15.99 -9.49 6.03
C LEU A 33 15.86 -10.66 7.02
N SER A 34 15.14 -10.46 8.12
CA SER A 34 14.92 -11.47 9.16
C SER A 34 13.73 -12.42 8.91
N ARG A 35 13.05 -12.30 7.77
CA ARG A 35 11.81 -13.04 7.45
C ARG A 35 11.94 -14.56 7.65
N ASP A 36 13.05 -15.16 7.20
CA ASP A 36 13.26 -16.61 7.27
C ASP A 36 13.43 -17.06 8.73
N PHE A 37 14.16 -16.27 9.52
CA PHE A 37 14.33 -16.51 10.95
C PHE A 37 13.01 -16.36 11.72
N ARG A 38 12.17 -15.39 11.33
CA ARG A 38 10.84 -15.17 11.92
C ARG A 38 9.78 -16.14 11.41
N ASN A 39 10.10 -16.95 10.40
CA ASN A 39 9.20 -17.90 9.76
C ASN A 39 7.88 -17.25 9.31
N VAL A 40 7.99 -16.13 8.59
CA VAL A 40 6.84 -15.37 8.05
C VAL A 40 6.83 -15.43 6.53
N ASN A 41 5.65 -15.64 5.94
CA ASN A 41 5.46 -15.71 4.48
C ASN A 41 4.96 -14.41 3.85
N ARG A 42 4.17 -13.64 4.60
CA ARG A 42 3.46 -12.47 4.09
C ARG A 42 3.51 -11.39 5.14
N GLU A 43 3.96 -10.22 4.73
CA GLU A 43 4.14 -9.09 5.62
C GLU A 43 3.61 -7.84 4.96
N ILE A 44 2.89 -7.04 5.74
CA ILE A 44 2.38 -5.74 5.31
C ILE A 44 3.03 -4.72 6.23
N TYR A 45 3.71 -3.75 5.61
CA TYR A 45 4.32 -2.63 6.29
C TYR A 45 3.62 -1.35 5.87
N VAL A 46 3.30 -0.49 6.83
CA VAL A 46 2.70 0.82 6.57
C VAL A 46 3.68 1.89 7.02
N LEU A 47 4.06 2.76 6.08
CA LEU A 47 4.89 3.92 6.33
C LEU A 47 4.08 5.16 5.97
N ARG A 48 4.07 6.14 6.88
CA ARG A 48 3.43 7.43 6.67
C ARG A 48 4.50 8.49 6.44
N GLU A 49 4.40 9.18 5.31
CA GLU A 49 5.24 10.32 4.99
C GLU A 49 4.37 11.60 4.91
N GLY A 50 4.82 12.67 5.57
CA GLY A 50 4.08 13.91 5.69
C GLY A 50 4.49 14.96 4.66
N GLY A 51 4.00 16.19 4.83
CA GLY A 51 4.49 17.34 4.05
C GLY A 51 3.80 17.58 2.71
N PHE A 52 2.75 16.82 2.37
CA PHE A 52 2.02 16.96 1.09
C PHE A 52 0.72 17.80 1.18
N ASP A 53 0.35 18.32 2.37
CA ASP A 53 -0.85 19.14 2.57
C ASP A 53 -0.61 20.63 2.20
N MET A 54 -0.43 20.89 0.90
CA MET A 54 0.06 22.15 0.33
C MET A 54 -1.02 23.25 0.22
N HIS A 55 -1.51 23.77 1.35
CA HIS A 55 -2.53 24.84 1.35
C HIS A 55 -2.00 26.24 1.00
N PHE A 56 -0.69 26.48 1.10
CA PHE A 56 -0.09 27.82 0.95
C PHE A 56 0.90 27.93 -0.20
N SER A 57 1.66 26.88 -0.49
CA SER A 57 2.62 26.84 -1.60
C SER A 57 2.88 25.38 -1.97
N SER A 58 3.21 25.15 -3.26
CA SER A 58 3.67 23.86 -3.78
C SER A 58 5.19 23.75 -3.86
N ASP A 59 5.96 24.74 -3.40
CA ASP A 59 7.43 24.78 -3.55
C ASP A 59 8.13 23.59 -2.86
N GLY A 60 7.53 23.07 -1.79
CA GLY A 60 8.04 21.88 -1.09
C GLY A 60 7.81 20.56 -1.84
N LEU A 61 7.00 20.55 -2.92
CA LEU A 61 6.60 19.32 -3.58
C LEU A 61 7.72 18.71 -4.43
N ALA A 62 8.43 19.54 -5.19
CA ALA A 62 9.56 19.10 -6.00
C ALA A 62 10.69 18.45 -5.16
N PRO A 63 11.20 19.08 -4.08
CA PRO A 63 12.21 18.44 -3.24
C PRO A 63 11.67 17.20 -2.51
N ALA A 64 10.39 17.18 -2.09
CA ALA A 64 9.79 15.99 -1.48
C ALA A 64 9.76 14.80 -2.46
N PHE A 65 9.43 15.02 -3.74
CA PHE A 65 9.49 13.96 -4.74
C PHE A 65 10.92 13.53 -5.08
N GLN A 66 11.91 14.45 -5.02
CA GLN A 66 13.31 14.10 -5.19
C GLN A 66 13.81 13.19 -4.05
N ASP A 67 13.46 13.51 -2.80
CA ASP A 67 13.76 12.68 -1.63
C ASP A 67 13.10 11.31 -1.75
N MET A 68 11.79 11.29 -2.05
CA MET A 68 11.04 10.04 -2.24
C MET A 68 11.65 9.17 -3.34
N ASN A 69 12.03 9.73 -4.48
CA ASN A 69 12.67 9.00 -5.57
C ASN A 69 14.04 8.44 -5.16
N ALA A 70 14.85 9.22 -4.44
CA ALA A 70 16.15 8.78 -3.95
C ALA A 70 16.03 7.64 -2.93
N GLU A 71 15.14 7.78 -1.95
CA GLU A 71 14.95 6.78 -0.89
C GLU A 71 14.28 5.49 -1.41
N LEU A 72 13.30 5.59 -2.32
CA LEU A 72 12.74 4.41 -2.98
C LEU A 72 13.78 3.70 -3.85
N GLY A 73 14.60 4.44 -4.60
CA GLY A 73 15.68 3.86 -5.39
C GLY A 73 16.67 3.06 -4.53
N LYS A 74 17.01 3.59 -3.35
CA LYS A 74 17.80 2.87 -2.35
C LYS A 74 17.05 1.63 -1.85
N PHE A 75 15.80 1.74 -1.43
CA PHE A 75 15.05 0.58 -0.93
C PHE A 75 14.96 -0.55 -1.98
N ILE A 76 14.69 -0.22 -3.25
CA ILE A 76 14.64 -1.18 -4.36
C ILE A 76 15.97 -1.94 -4.52
N ASN A 77 17.10 -1.22 -4.51
CA ASN A 77 18.41 -1.85 -4.62
C ASN A 77 18.71 -2.78 -3.43
N GLU A 78 18.23 -2.45 -2.23
CA GLU A 78 18.37 -3.33 -1.07
C GLU A 78 17.52 -4.59 -1.21
N MET A 79 16.26 -4.48 -1.65
CA MET A 79 15.42 -5.66 -1.90
C MET A 79 16.02 -6.59 -2.97
N LYS A 80 16.66 -6.01 -4.01
CA LYS A 80 17.42 -6.78 -5.01
C LYS A 80 18.64 -7.47 -4.40
N ARG A 81 19.38 -6.78 -3.51
CA ARG A 81 20.53 -7.36 -2.80
C ARG A 81 20.12 -8.51 -1.88
N GLN A 82 18.97 -8.40 -1.23
CA GLN A 82 18.38 -9.47 -0.42
C GLN A 82 17.78 -10.62 -1.25
N GLY A 83 17.69 -10.47 -2.57
CA GLY A 83 17.16 -11.49 -3.48
C GLY A 83 15.64 -11.64 -3.45
N ILE A 84 14.90 -10.64 -2.95
CA ILE A 84 13.44 -10.69 -2.75
C ILE A 84 12.67 -9.64 -3.53
N TRP A 85 13.32 -8.88 -4.43
CA TRP A 85 12.67 -7.79 -5.15
C TRP A 85 11.43 -8.24 -5.94
N GLU A 86 11.45 -9.45 -6.49
CA GLU A 86 10.31 -10.03 -7.22
C GLU A 86 9.10 -10.28 -6.31
N ASP A 87 9.33 -10.46 -5.01
CA ASP A 87 8.30 -10.73 -3.99
C ASP A 87 7.92 -9.46 -3.19
N VAL A 88 8.26 -8.26 -3.70
CA VAL A 88 7.96 -6.99 -3.04
C VAL A 88 7.06 -6.13 -3.91
N ALA A 89 5.95 -5.67 -3.31
CA ALA A 89 5.04 -4.68 -3.88
C ALA A 89 4.97 -3.46 -2.95
N ILE A 90 5.13 -2.27 -3.53
CA ILE A 90 5.04 -0.99 -2.83
C ILE A 90 3.86 -0.24 -3.43
N VAL A 91 2.82 -0.05 -2.61
CA VAL A 91 1.68 0.80 -2.92
C VAL A 91 1.93 2.18 -2.29
N PHE A 92 1.97 3.22 -3.11
CA PHE A 92 1.92 4.60 -2.66
C PHE A 92 0.51 5.16 -2.88
N GLY A 93 -0.09 5.70 -1.83
CA GLY A 93 -1.41 6.31 -1.85
C GLY A 93 -1.47 7.53 -0.94
N SER A 94 -2.54 8.31 -1.09
CA SER A 94 -2.82 9.50 -0.27
C SER A 94 -4.25 9.42 0.27
N GLU A 95 -4.47 9.97 1.46
CA GLU A 95 -5.80 10.04 2.10
C GLU A 95 -6.75 11.00 1.35
N PHE A 96 -6.20 11.92 0.57
CA PHE A 96 -6.94 12.88 -0.25
C PHE A 96 -6.16 13.27 -1.50
N GLY A 97 -6.88 13.73 -2.53
CA GLY A 97 -6.32 14.39 -3.69
C GLY A 97 -6.11 15.89 -3.47
N ARG A 98 -5.67 16.60 -4.51
CA ARG A 98 -5.64 18.08 -4.53
C ARG A 98 -6.57 18.60 -5.62
N ALA A 99 -7.21 19.73 -5.36
CA ALA A 99 -7.94 20.46 -6.38
C ALA A 99 -6.97 20.96 -7.47
N ILE A 100 -7.41 20.93 -8.73
CA ILE A 100 -6.62 21.49 -9.84
C ILE A 100 -6.40 23.01 -9.71
N PRO A 101 -7.40 23.84 -9.34
CA PRO A 101 -7.18 25.29 -9.21
C PRO A 101 -6.45 25.68 -7.92
N THR A 102 -5.66 26.75 -8.02
CA THR A 102 -5.04 27.42 -6.87
C THR A 102 -6.11 28.04 -5.96
N ASN A 103 -5.91 27.98 -4.65
CA ASN A 103 -6.74 28.63 -3.64
C ASN A 103 -6.28 30.09 -3.37
N SER A 104 -6.97 30.80 -2.48
CA SER A 104 -6.65 32.21 -2.15
C SER A 104 -5.30 32.40 -1.43
N ASN A 105 -4.71 31.32 -0.92
CA ASN A 105 -3.50 31.34 -0.11
C ASN A 105 -2.24 30.99 -0.93
N GLY A 106 -2.38 30.71 -2.23
CA GLY A 106 -1.28 30.35 -3.13
C GLY A 106 -1.00 28.85 -3.27
N GLY A 107 -1.68 28.01 -2.47
CA GLY A 107 -1.65 26.55 -2.60
C GLY A 107 -2.89 26.02 -3.33
N THR A 108 -3.32 24.80 -2.99
CA THR A 108 -4.57 24.21 -3.52
C THR A 108 -5.47 23.76 -2.39
N ASP A 109 -6.74 23.48 -2.66
CA ASP A 109 -7.63 22.82 -1.69
C ASP A 109 -7.51 21.29 -1.75
N HIS A 110 -8.13 20.60 -0.80
CA HIS A 110 -8.31 19.14 -0.85
C HIS A 110 -9.19 18.71 -2.04
N GLY A 111 -8.90 17.55 -2.62
CA GLY A 111 -9.63 16.95 -3.74
C GLY A 111 -10.04 15.51 -3.43
N TRP A 112 -10.92 14.96 -4.25
CA TRP A 112 -11.45 13.60 -4.05
C TRP A 112 -10.71 12.54 -4.87
N GLY A 113 -10.34 12.88 -6.10
CA GLY A 113 -9.56 12.05 -7.00
C GLY A 113 -8.06 12.32 -6.92
N GLY A 114 -7.28 11.28 -7.18
CA GLY A 114 -5.83 11.31 -7.25
C GLY A 114 -5.30 10.04 -7.92
N HIS A 115 -4.01 9.80 -7.82
CA HIS A 115 -3.37 8.60 -8.35
C HIS A 115 -2.72 7.82 -7.20
N ALA A 116 -2.83 6.50 -7.27
CA ALA A 116 -1.98 5.58 -6.53
C ALA A 116 -0.89 5.06 -7.46
N PHE A 117 0.28 4.74 -6.90
CA PHE A 117 1.35 4.08 -7.63
C PHE A 117 1.57 2.69 -7.05
N LEU A 118 1.72 1.69 -7.91
CA LEU A 118 2.14 0.35 -7.55
C LEU A 118 3.46 0.06 -8.27
N ILE A 119 4.50 -0.26 -7.51
CA ILE A 119 5.81 -0.64 -8.02
C ILE A 119 6.29 -1.91 -7.32
N GLY A 120 7.07 -2.73 -8.00
CA GLY A 120 7.56 -4.00 -7.47
C GLY A 120 8.29 -4.80 -8.55
N GLY A 121 9.00 -5.86 -8.17
CA GLY A 121 9.65 -6.74 -9.14
C GLY A 121 8.63 -7.56 -9.92
N GLY A 122 7.73 -8.24 -9.20
CA GLY A 122 6.64 -9.02 -9.79
C GLY A 122 5.46 -8.20 -10.32
N VAL A 123 5.51 -6.86 -10.24
CA VAL A 123 4.41 -5.99 -10.72
C VAL A 123 4.42 -5.91 -12.24
N ASN A 124 3.25 -6.08 -12.85
CA ASN A 124 3.00 -5.92 -14.29
C ASN A 124 2.94 -4.44 -14.68
N GLY A 125 4.08 -3.76 -14.52
CA GLY A 125 4.22 -2.30 -14.65
C GLY A 125 4.13 -1.77 -16.08
N GLY A 126 4.39 -0.48 -16.24
CA GLY A 126 4.32 0.20 -17.55
C GLY A 126 2.89 0.46 -18.02
N LYS A 127 1.92 0.39 -17.11
CA LYS A 127 0.49 0.57 -17.38
C LYS A 127 -0.08 1.73 -16.57
N ILE A 128 -1.10 2.36 -17.12
CA ILE A 128 -2.05 3.18 -16.37
C ILE A 128 -3.34 2.36 -16.32
N LEU A 129 -3.80 2.05 -15.11
CA LEU A 129 -5.09 1.39 -14.90
C LEU A 129 -6.13 2.42 -14.50
N GLY A 130 -7.36 2.24 -14.99
CA GLY A 130 -8.39 3.26 -14.95
C GLY A 130 -8.16 4.37 -15.99
N ASP A 131 -8.89 5.46 -15.85
CA ASP A 131 -8.83 6.57 -16.79
C ASP A 131 -7.83 7.63 -16.33
N TYR A 132 -6.88 7.97 -17.19
CA TYR A 132 -6.05 9.15 -16.95
C TYR A 132 -6.88 10.41 -17.29
N PRO A 133 -7.04 11.33 -16.34
CA PRO A 133 -7.84 12.52 -16.54
C PRO A 133 -7.16 13.43 -17.56
N HIS A 134 -7.70 13.50 -18.78
CA HIS A 134 -7.20 14.36 -19.84
C HIS A 134 -8.34 14.97 -20.65
N PRO A 135 -8.33 16.30 -20.90
CA PRO A 135 -7.33 17.28 -20.45
C PRO A 135 -7.45 17.67 -18.96
N LEU A 136 -6.32 18.00 -18.33
CA LEU A 136 -6.26 18.53 -16.96
C LEU A 136 -6.68 20.02 -16.93
N ASN A 137 -7.97 20.30 -17.17
CA ASN A 137 -8.50 21.66 -17.03
C ASN A 137 -9.79 21.67 -16.21
N SER A 138 -10.02 22.72 -15.42
CA SER A 138 -11.13 22.79 -14.45
C SER A 138 -12.54 22.69 -15.03
N ALA A 139 -12.69 22.72 -16.37
CA ALA A 139 -13.96 22.59 -17.07
C ALA A 139 -14.26 21.15 -17.54
N HIS A 140 -13.39 20.18 -17.25
CA HIS A 140 -13.64 18.77 -17.57
C HIS A 140 -14.87 18.24 -16.81
N ASP A 141 -15.72 17.46 -17.48
CA ASP A 141 -17.00 16.98 -16.92
C ASP A 141 -16.83 16.10 -15.68
N GLN A 142 -15.66 15.47 -15.51
CA GLN A 142 -15.32 14.70 -14.32
C GLN A 142 -14.90 15.57 -13.13
N TYR A 143 -14.95 16.90 -13.23
CA TYR A 143 -14.53 17.81 -12.18
C TYR A 143 -15.71 18.57 -11.58
N LEU A 144 -15.86 18.49 -10.25
CA LEU A 144 -16.78 19.33 -9.51
C LEU A 144 -16.01 20.48 -8.87
N ARG A 145 -16.14 21.69 -9.42
CA ARG A 145 -15.42 22.89 -8.95
C ARG A 145 -13.90 22.68 -8.91
N GLY A 146 -13.36 21.97 -9.90
CA GLY A 146 -11.93 21.64 -9.97
C GLY A 146 -11.47 20.50 -9.06
N ARG A 147 -12.38 19.83 -8.34
CA ARG A 147 -12.11 18.55 -7.65
C ARG A 147 -12.43 17.41 -8.60
N MET A 148 -11.44 16.57 -8.84
CA MET A 148 -11.63 15.37 -9.65
C MET A 148 -12.55 14.40 -8.94
N ILE A 149 -13.59 13.94 -9.64
CA ILE A 149 -14.47 12.88 -9.18
C ILE A 149 -13.82 11.55 -9.60
N PRO A 150 -13.36 10.72 -8.65
CA PRO A 150 -12.75 9.44 -8.98
C PRO A 150 -13.80 8.50 -9.60
N THR A 151 -13.43 7.83 -10.69
CA THR A 151 -14.24 6.76 -11.30
C THR A 151 -13.92 5.39 -10.70
N THR A 152 -12.74 5.26 -10.08
CA THR A 152 -12.22 4.04 -9.46
C THR A 152 -11.97 4.29 -7.96
N PRO A 153 -12.44 3.43 -7.06
CA PRO A 153 -12.14 3.57 -5.63
C PRO A 153 -10.69 3.17 -5.32
N HIS A 154 -10.17 3.68 -4.21
CA HIS A 154 -8.84 3.32 -3.70
C HIS A 154 -8.67 1.81 -3.47
N GLU A 155 -9.74 1.09 -3.13
CA GLU A 155 -9.71 -0.34 -2.84
C GLU A 155 -9.37 -1.22 -4.04
N PHE A 156 -9.47 -0.74 -5.29
CA PHE A 156 -9.19 -1.59 -6.45
C PHE A 156 -7.72 -1.97 -6.57
N VAL A 157 -6.79 -1.08 -6.22
CA VAL A 157 -5.37 -1.46 -6.10
C VAL A 157 -5.20 -2.55 -5.04
N TRP A 158 -5.93 -2.45 -3.93
CA TRP A 158 -5.84 -3.41 -2.85
C TRP A 158 -6.53 -4.74 -3.17
N ASN A 159 -7.50 -4.79 -4.09
CA ASN A 159 -8.13 -6.04 -4.53
C ASN A 159 -7.10 -6.98 -5.14
N GLY A 160 -6.36 -6.54 -6.16
CA GLY A 160 -5.32 -7.37 -6.77
C GLY A 160 -4.15 -7.64 -5.83
N VAL A 161 -3.76 -6.69 -4.97
CA VAL A 161 -2.75 -6.92 -3.93
C VAL A 161 -3.20 -7.99 -2.92
N ALA A 162 -4.47 -7.97 -2.49
CA ALA A 162 -5.03 -8.96 -1.57
C ALA A 162 -5.06 -10.37 -2.21
N GLN A 163 -5.43 -10.46 -3.49
CA GLN A 163 -5.39 -11.71 -4.26
C GLN A 163 -3.96 -12.26 -4.39
N TRP A 164 -2.98 -11.41 -4.67
CA TRP A 164 -1.56 -11.76 -4.66
C TRP A 164 -1.07 -12.18 -3.26
N LEU A 165 -1.60 -11.55 -2.21
CA LEU A 165 -1.44 -11.97 -0.82
C LEU A 165 -2.23 -13.25 -0.46
N GLY A 166 -2.95 -13.85 -1.40
CA GLY A 166 -3.64 -15.14 -1.25
C GLY A 166 -5.09 -15.05 -0.77
N VAL A 167 -5.65 -13.86 -0.61
CA VAL A 167 -7.07 -13.65 -0.28
C VAL A 167 -7.88 -13.74 -1.57
N ARG A 168 -8.55 -14.86 -1.81
CA ARG A 168 -9.21 -15.15 -3.10
C ARG A 168 -10.71 -15.37 -3.01
N ALA A 169 -11.22 -15.83 -1.87
CA ALA A 169 -12.66 -15.97 -1.69
C ALA A 169 -13.30 -14.59 -1.65
N ASP A 170 -14.40 -14.40 -2.38
CA ASP A 170 -15.09 -13.10 -2.41
C ASP A 170 -15.50 -12.65 -1.01
N SER A 171 -15.96 -13.58 -0.16
CA SER A 171 -16.30 -13.28 1.24
C SER A 171 -15.14 -12.68 2.04
N ASP A 172 -13.92 -13.14 1.77
CA ASP A 172 -12.73 -12.69 2.49
C ASP A 172 -12.23 -11.37 1.90
N LEU A 173 -12.30 -11.22 0.56
CA LEU A 173 -12.03 -9.96 -0.12
C LEU A 173 -12.98 -8.87 0.37
N ASP A 174 -14.27 -9.17 0.50
CA ASP A 174 -15.29 -8.23 0.99
C ASP A 174 -15.10 -7.89 2.47
N LEU A 175 -14.50 -8.78 3.26
CA LEU A 175 -14.16 -8.52 4.66
C LEU A 175 -13.00 -7.54 4.79
N VAL A 176 -11.96 -7.72 3.98
CA VAL A 176 -10.74 -6.88 4.04
C VAL A 176 -10.82 -5.61 3.19
N LEU A 177 -11.76 -5.57 2.23
CA LEU A 177 -12.07 -4.43 1.35
C LEU A 177 -13.57 -4.11 1.45
N PRO A 178 -14.00 -3.39 2.49
CA PRO A 178 -15.42 -3.26 2.82
C PRO A 178 -16.23 -2.47 1.79
N ASN A 179 -15.60 -1.64 0.94
CA ASN A 179 -16.29 -0.91 -0.11
C ASN A 179 -16.28 -1.63 -1.47
N ARG A 180 -15.61 -2.79 -1.59
CA ARG A 180 -15.50 -3.60 -2.81
C ARG A 180 -16.85 -3.84 -3.49
N LYS A 181 -17.89 -4.21 -2.71
CA LYS A 181 -19.25 -4.46 -3.22
C LYS A 181 -19.97 -3.25 -3.80
N SER A 182 -19.44 -2.05 -3.60
CA SER A 182 -20.06 -0.83 -4.12
C SER A 182 -19.84 -0.67 -5.64
N PHE A 183 -19.03 -1.53 -6.24
CA PHE A 183 -18.67 -1.51 -7.65
C PHE A 183 -18.84 -2.89 -8.27
N SER A 184 -18.91 -2.94 -9.61
CA SER A 184 -18.96 -4.22 -10.32
C SER A 184 -17.64 -4.96 -10.14
N GLU A 185 -17.69 -6.27 -9.90
CA GLU A 185 -16.48 -7.10 -9.76
C GLU A 185 -15.53 -7.00 -10.97
N CYS A 186 -16.09 -6.75 -12.16
CA CYS A 186 -15.32 -6.62 -13.40
C CYS A 186 -14.69 -5.24 -13.57
N ASP A 187 -15.02 -4.28 -12.69
CA ASP A 187 -14.31 -3.01 -12.63
C ASP A 187 -13.05 -3.13 -11.76
N HIS A 188 -12.96 -4.15 -10.91
CA HIS A 188 -11.87 -4.33 -9.95
C HIS A 188 -10.56 -4.69 -10.66
N PHE A 189 -9.44 -4.10 -10.24
CA PHE A 189 -8.13 -4.58 -10.65
C PHE A 189 -7.82 -5.88 -9.91
N THR A 190 -7.57 -6.94 -10.66
CA THR A 190 -7.22 -8.27 -10.15
C THR A 190 -5.70 -8.42 -10.02
N ASP A 191 -5.24 -9.47 -9.35
CA ASP A 191 -3.82 -9.80 -9.33
C ASP A 191 -3.24 -10.02 -10.74
N LYS A 192 -4.05 -10.46 -11.72
CA LYS A 192 -3.65 -10.60 -13.13
C LYS A 192 -3.39 -9.26 -13.82
N ASP A 193 -4.13 -8.22 -13.43
CA ASP A 193 -3.88 -6.86 -13.93
C ASP A 193 -2.57 -6.31 -13.36
N LEU A 194 -2.33 -6.57 -12.07
CA LEU A 194 -1.29 -5.94 -11.26
C LEU A 194 0.04 -6.68 -11.24
N PHE A 195 0.06 -8.00 -11.40
CA PHE A 195 1.25 -8.85 -11.23
C PHE A 195 1.50 -9.74 -12.45
N VAL A 196 2.76 -10.07 -12.70
CA VAL A 196 3.19 -10.86 -13.87
C VAL A 196 2.66 -12.30 -13.80
N ASP A 197 2.48 -12.82 -12.58
CA ASP A 197 2.03 -14.18 -12.26
C ASP A 197 0.62 -14.22 -11.64
N GLY A 198 -0.17 -13.16 -11.85
CA GLY A 198 -1.53 -13.08 -11.31
C GLY A 198 -2.45 -14.22 -11.78
N ALA A 199 -3.42 -14.58 -10.94
CA ALA A 199 -4.17 -15.82 -11.02
C ALA A 199 -5.68 -15.64 -11.25
N CYS A 200 -6.21 -14.44 -10.99
CA CYS A 200 -7.62 -14.11 -11.07
C CYS A 200 -7.94 -13.34 -12.35
N ASP A 201 -8.95 -13.79 -13.09
CA ASP A 201 -9.45 -13.10 -14.28
C ASP A 201 -10.96 -12.90 -14.14
N CYS A 202 -11.41 -11.67 -14.37
CA CYS A 202 -12.83 -11.30 -14.28
C CYS A 202 -13.32 -10.86 -15.65
N THR A 203 -14.37 -11.52 -16.15
CA THR A 203 -14.94 -11.23 -17.47
C THR A 203 -16.46 -11.16 -17.39
N ILE A 204 -17.07 -10.38 -18.28
CA ILE A 204 -18.54 -10.33 -18.42
C ILE A 204 -19.00 -11.52 -19.27
N ILE A 205 -19.85 -12.38 -18.70
CA ILE A 205 -20.50 -13.51 -19.36
C ILE A 205 -22.01 -13.29 -19.26
N ASP A 206 -22.70 -13.24 -20.39
CA ASP A 206 -24.16 -13.03 -20.48
C ASP A 206 -24.67 -11.81 -19.69
N GLY A 207 -23.86 -10.75 -19.62
CA GLY A 207 -24.19 -9.51 -18.92
C GLY A 207 -23.97 -9.52 -17.41
N ALA A 208 -23.44 -10.62 -16.86
CA ALA A 208 -23.01 -10.73 -15.47
C ALA A 208 -21.49 -10.82 -15.37
N CYS A 209 -20.90 -10.27 -14.31
CA CYS A 209 -19.48 -10.48 -14.04
C CYS A 209 -19.23 -11.90 -13.53
N SER A 210 -18.16 -12.52 -14.00
CA SER A 210 -17.70 -13.83 -13.58
C SER A 210 -16.19 -13.79 -13.39
N CYS A 211 -15.74 -14.00 -12.15
CA CYS A 211 -14.33 -14.10 -11.80
C CYS A 211 -13.91 -15.57 -11.62
N GLN A 212 -12.75 -15.93 -12.16
CA GLN A 212 -12.13 -17.25 -12.00
C GLN A 212 -10.71 -17.05 -11.50
N CYS A 213 -10.37 -17.68 -10.37
CA CYS A 213 -9.04 -17.62 -9.80
C CYS A 213 -8.39 -19.00 -9.79
N ASP A 214 -7.18 -19.09 -10.34
CA ASP A 214 -6.35 -20.28 -10.20
C ASP A 214 -5.83 -20.41 -8.77
N THR A 215 -5.61 -21.65 -8.34
CA THR A 215 -4.90 -21.92 -7.09
C THR A 215 -3.42 -21.65 -7.31
N VAL A 216 -2.94 -20.49 -6.88
CA VAL A 216 -1.52 -20.13 -6.98
C VAL A 216 -0.89 -20.05 -5.59
N THR A 217 0.23 -20.74 -5.43
CA THR A 217 1.11 -20.65 -4.27
C THR A 217 2.29 -19.77 -4.63
N TYR A 218 2.29 -18.53 -4.14
CA TYR A 218 3.40 -17.61 -4.32
C TYR A 218 4.57 -18.02 -3.42
N SER A 219 5.79 -17.98 -3.96
CA SER A 219 7.00 -18.14 -3.16
C SER A 219 7.25 -16.87 -2.33
N PRO A 220 7.92 -16.98 -1.17
CA PRO A 220 8.26 -18.21 -0.46
C PRO A 220 7.04 -18.80 0.25
N THR A 221 6.88 -20.13 0.18
CA THR A 221 5.88 -20.85 0.96
C THR A 221 6.56 -21.60 2.10
N VAL A 222 6.59 -21.02 3.31
CA VAL A 222 6.70 -21.83 4.53
C VAL A 222 5.34 -22.48 4.82
N THR A 223 5.33 -23.67 5.39
CA THR A 223 4.08 -24.30 5.86
C THR A 223 3.35 -23.29 6.75
N PRO A 224 2.06 -22.96 6.49
CA PRO A 224 1.32 -22.02 7.32
C PRO A 224 1.40 -22.44 8.79
N THR A 225 1.73 -21.50 9.66
CA THR A 225 1.49 -21.68 11.08
C THR A 225 0.01 -21.99 11.27
N SER A 226 -0.32 -22.90 12.19
CA SER A 226 -1.72 -23.14 12.59
C SER A 226 -2.43 -21.80 12.83
N SER A 227 -3.74 -21.72 12.49
CA SER A 227 -4.55 -20.51 12.65
C SER A 227 -4.20 -19.76 13.94
N PRO A 228 -4.00 -18.43 13.90
CA PRO A 228 -3.75 -17.67 15.10
C PRO A 228 -4.87 -17.96 16.09
N SER A 229 -4.52 -18.50 17.25
CA SER A 229 -5.45 -18.60 18.36
C SER A 229 -5.88 -17.19 18.72
N GLU A 230 -7.18 -16.92 18.76
CA GLU A 230 -7.69 -15.72 19.41
C GLU A 230 -7.02 -15.64 20.79
N PRO A 231 -6.23 -14.59 21.09
CA PRO A 231 -5.74 -14.43 22.44
C PRO A 231 -6.97 -14.34 23.34
N SER A 232 -7.01 -15.12 24.41
CA SER A 232 -8.00 -14.90 25.46
C SER A 232 -8.00 -13.41 25.81
N PRO A 233 -9.17 -12.77 25.93
CA PRO A 233 -9.22 -11.37 26.31
C PRO A 233 -8.37 -11.18 27.56
N THR A 234 -7.40 -10.27 27.49
CA THR A 234 -6.61 -9.91 28.66
C THR A 234 -7.58 -9.45 29.74
N ASP A 235 -7.44 -9.98 30.96
CA ASP A 235 -8.22 -9.50 32.09
C ASP A 235 -8.14 -7.97 32.14
N SER A 236 -9.29 -7.32 32.30
CA SER A 236 -9.36 -5.86 32.39
C SER A 236 -8.36 -5.39 33.44
N PRO A 237 -7.60 -4.32 33.19
CA PRO A 237 -6.68 -3.80 34.20
C PRO A 237 -7.48 -3.50 35.46
N THR A 238 -7.24 -4.27 36.53
CA THR A 238 -7.71 -3.94 37.86
C THR A 238 -7.06 -2.62 38.20
N ALA A 239 -7.87 -1.56 38.21
CA ALA A 239 -7.47 -0.26 38.67
C ALA A 239 -7.25 -0.34 40.19
N ASP A 240 -6.06 -0.74 40.61
CA ASP A 240 -5.54 -0.37 41.93
C ASP A 240 -5.16 1.11 41.85
N LEU A 241 -6.18 1.96 41.93
CA LEU A 241 -6.00 3.35 42.31
C LEU A 241 -5.51 3.37 43.76
N PRO A 242 -4.33 3.94 44.05
CA PRO A 242 -3.91 4.12 45.44
C PRO A 242 -4.90 5.05 46.14
N ASP A 243 -5.38 4.56 47.28
CA ASP A 243 -6.32 5.23 48.16
C ASP A 243 -5.81 6.62 48.60
N GLY A 244 -6.75 7.52 48.82
CA GLY A 244 -6.55 8.95 48.92
C GLY A 244 -5.49 9.39 49.95
N GLY A 245 -4.47 10.08 49.47
CA GLY A 245 -3.69 11.01 50.27
C GLY A 245 -4.37 12.39 50.26
N THR A 246 -4.95 12.77 51.39
CA THR A 246 -5.59 14.06 51.65
C THR A 246 -4.63 15.25 51.46
N LEU A 247 -5.22 16.38 51.03
CA LEU A 247 -4.61 17.72 50.91
C LEU A 247 -3.85 18.19 52.16
#